data_AF-A0A7J8Q0I4-F1
#
_entry.id   AF-A0A7J8Q0I4-F1
#
_cell.length_a   1.000
_cell.length_b   1.000
_cell.length_c   1.000
_cell.angle_alpha   90.00
_cell.angle_beta   90.00
_cell.angle_gamma   90.00
#
_symmetry.space_group_name_H-M   'P 1'
#
loop_
_entity.id
_entity.type
_entity.pdbx_description
1 polymer ?
#
loop_
_entity_poly.entity_id
_entity_poly.type
_entity_poly.pdbx_seq_one_letter_code
_entity_poly.pdbx_strand_id
1 'polypeptide(L)'
;MLDPLEVHLLDFPNIVIKGSELQLPFQACLKIEKFGDLILKATEPQMVLFNIYDDWLKSISSYTAFSRLILILRALHVNNEKAKMLLKPDKTIVTEPHHIWPSLTDDQWMKVEVALRDLILSDYAKKNNVNTSALTQSEIRDIILGAEITPPSQQRQQIAEIEKQAKEASQLTAVTTRTTNVHGDELIVTTTSPYEQAAFGSKTDWRVRAISATNLYLRVNHIYVNSEDIKETGYTYIMPKNILKKFICIADLRTQIAGYLYGISPPDNPQVKEIRCIAMPPQWGTHQQVHLPSALPEHDFLNDLEPLGWLHTQPNELPQLSPQDVTSHARILENNKQWDGEKCIILTCSFTPGSCSLTAYKLTPSGYEWGRINKDTGSNPHGYLPTHYEKVQMLLSDRFLGFYMIPDNGPWNYNFMGVKHTVSMKYGVKLGTPREYYNEDHRPTHFLEFSNLEEGETAEGDREDTFT
;
A
#
# COMPACT_ATOMS: atom_id res chain seq x y z
N MET A 1 11.55 31.50 12.82
CA MET A 1 12.79 31.13 13.54
C MET A 1 13.83 32.24 13.56
N LEU A 2 13.79 33.24 12.66
CA LEU A 2 14.79 34.33 12.66
C LEU A 2 14.77 35.15 13.96
N ASP A 3 13.64 35.77 14.30
CA ASP A 3 13.57 36.67 15.47
C ASP A 3 13.96 35.98 16.80
N PRO A 4 13.52 34.74 17.12
CA PRO A 4 13.98 34.06 18.33
C PRO A 4 15.48 33.76 18.33
N LEU A 5 16.06 33.39 17.18
CA LEU A 5 17.49 33.11 17.09
C LEU A 5 18.33 34.38 17.24
N GLU A 6 17.88 35.51 16.69
CA GLU A 6 18.55 36.81 16.87
C GLU A 6 18.61 37.22 18.34
N VAL A 7 17.50 37.03 19.07
CA VAL A 7 17.44 37.32 20.51
C VAL A 7 18.36 36.41 21.31
N HIS A 8 18.41 35.11 20.99
CA HIS A 8 19.22 34.15 21.74
C HIS A 8 20.72 34.16 21.38
N LEU A 9 21.10 34.75 20.24
CA LEU A 9 22.49 34.82 19.77
C LEU A 9 23.12 36.21 19.91
N LEU A 10 22.54 37.11 20.72
CA LEU A 10 23.08 38.46 20.97
C LEU A 10 24.54 38.46 21.45
N ASP A 11 24.93 37.46 22.24
CA ASP A 11 26.30 37.30 22.75
C ASP A 11 27.30 36.82 21.67
N PHE A 12 26.81 36.47 20.47
CA PHE A 12 27.59 35.92 19.36
C PHE A 12 27.51 36.79 18.09
N PRO A 13 28.07 38.02 18.11
CA PRO A 13 27.88 39.02 17.05
C PRO A 13 28.47 38.64 15.69
N ASN A 14 29.34 37.62 15.65
CA ASN A 14 29.97 37.13 14.42
C ASN A 14 29.16 36.04 13.71
N ILE A 15 28.07 35.54 14.31
CA ILE A 15 27.21 34.53 13.70
C ILE A 15 26.21 35.23 12.78
N VAL A 16 26.28 34.94 11.49
CA VAL A 16 25.37 35.51 10.49
C VAL A 16 24.13 34.61 10.38
N ILE A 17 22.97 35.15 10.74
CA ILE A 17 21.67 34.48 10.58
C ILE A 17 21.09 34.87 9.22
N LYS A 18 20.73 33.87 8.39
CA LYS A 18 20.12 34.10 7.08
C LYS A 18 18.87 33.25 6.91
N GLY A 19 17.83 33.86 6.34
CA GLY A 19 16.71 33.13 5.76
C GLY A 19 17.13 32.44 4.45
N SER A 20 16.47 31.34 4.11
CA SER A 20 16.61 30.70 2.80
C SER A 20 15.36 30.95 1.98
N GLU A 21 15.54 31.37 0.73
CA GLU A 21 14.46 31.43 -0.27
C GLU A 21 14.12 30.02 -0.81
N LEU A 22 14.98 29.03 -0.57
CA LEU A 22 14.78 27.65 -0.98
C LEU A 22 14.03 26.88 0.11
N GLN A 23 12.92 26.24 -0.26
CA GLN A 23 12.19 25.37 0.66
C GLN A 23 12.80 23.97 0.68
N LEU A 24 13.94 23.82 1.35
CA LEU A 24 14.64 22.54 1.45
C LEU A 24 13.84 21.50 2.26
N PRO A 25 13.82 20.21 1.85
CA PRO A 25 12.90 19.23 2.41
C PRO A 25 13.46 18.54 3.66
N PHE A 26 14.14 19.28 4.56
CA PHE A 26 14.79 18.68 5.73
C PHE A 26 13.81 17.99 6.70
N GLN A 27 12.55 18.42 6.72
CA GLN A 27 11.49 17.71 7.46
C GLN A 27 11.32 16.24 7.01
N ALA A 28 11.68 15.90 5.77
CA ALA A 28 11.60 14.53 5.28
C ALA A 28 12.62 13.60 5.95
N CYS A 29 13.65 14.13 6.64
CA CYS A 29 14.54 13.32 7.47
C CYS A 29 13.76 12.55 8.53
N LEU A 30 12.68 13.11 9.09
CA LEU A 30 11.84 12.41 10.08
C LEU A 30 11.11 11.18 9.52
N LYS A 31 11.05 11.03 8.19
CA LYS A 31 10.47 9.85 7.52
C LYS A 31 11.45 8.68 7.41
N ILE A 32 12.72 8.90 7.78
CA ILE A 32 13.76 7.87 7.82
C ILE A 32 13.61 7.09 9.14
N GLU A 33 13.46 5.77 9.03
CA GLU A 33 13.17 4.87 10.16
C GLU A 33 14.17 5.03 11.30
N LYS A 34 15.47 5.11 11.00
CA LYS A 34 16.52 5.28 12.00
C LYS A 34 16.30 6.51 12.90
N PHE A 35 15.84 7.62 12.32
CA PHE A 35 15.54 8.84 13.08
C PHE A 35 14.18 8.76 13.75
N GLY A 36 13.15 8.27 13.05
CA GLY A 36 11.81 8.12 13.60
C GLY A 36 11.78 7.21 14.83
N ASP A 37 12.43 6.05 14.76
CA ASP A 37 12.50 5.08 15.86
C ASP A 37 13.26 5.63 17.06
N LEU A 38 14.35 6.36 16.83
CA LEU A 38 15.13 6.99 17.88
C LEU A 38 14.31 8.05 18.63
N ILE A 39 13.57 8.88 17.88
CA ILE A 39 12.71 9.92 18.45
C ILE A 39 11.56 9.30 19.25
N LEU A 40 10.93 8.24 18.72
CA LEU A 40 9.82 7.56 19.40
C LEU A 40 10.24 6.81 20.67
N LYS A 41 11.50 6.34 20.72
CA LYS A 41 12.05 5.63 21.89
C LYS A 41 12.68 6.56 22.93
N ALA A 42 12.85 7.84 22.65
CA ALA A 42 13.47 8.78 23.57
C ALA A 42 12.58 9.01 24.80
N THR A 43 13.12 8.80 26.00
CA THR A 43 12.42 9.03 27.27
C THR A 43 12.80 10.36 27.92
N GLU A 44 13.84 11.02 27.44
CA GLU A 44 14.36 12.29 27.93
C GLU A 44 14.95 13.13 26.79
N PRO A 45 15.11 14.46 26.97
CA PRO A 45 15.79 15.31 26.00
C PRO A 45 17.26 14.91 25.84
N GLN A 46 17.67 14.58 24.63
CA GLN A 46 19.02 14.14 24.31
C GLN A 46 19.53 14.75 23.00
N MET A 47 20.85 14.98 22.92
CA MET A 47 21.54 15.38 21.69
C MET A 47 22.18 14.14 21.06
N VAL A 48 21.88 13.87 19.79
CA VAL A 48 22.40 12.69 19.08
C VAL A 48 23.15 13.13 17.82
N LEU A 49 24.38 12.64 17.66
CA LEU A 49 25.26 12.99 16.56
C LEU A 49 25.12 11.99 15.42
N PHE A 50 24.90 12.49 14.20
CA PHE A 50 24.83 11.70 12.98
C PHE A 50 25.68 12.34 11.89
N ASN A 51 26.30 11.50 11.06
CA ASN A 51 26.84 11.92 9.78
C ASN A 51 25.83 11.56 8.68
N ILE A 52 25.13 12.56 8.14
CA ILE A 52 24.05 12.34 7.17
C ILE A 52 24.53 11.87 5.79
N TYR A 53 25.85 11.96 5.52
CA TYR A 53 26.45 11.49 4.28
C TYR A 53 27.03 10.08 4.38
N ASP A 54 26.95 9.44 5.56
CA ASP A 54 27.63 8.17 5.82
C ASP A 54 29.10 8.25 5.39
N ASP A 55 29.51 7.48 4.38
CA ASP A 55 30.86 7.47 3.84
C ASP A 55 31.00 8.05 2.43
N TRP A 56 29.97 8.72 1.89
CA TRP A 56 29.96 9.28 0.53
C TRP A 56 31.13 10.21 0.25
N LEU A 57 31.62 10.94 1.27
CA LEU A 57 32.73 11.88 1.12
C LEU A 57 34.08 11.20 0.78
N LYS A 58 34.15 9.86 0.81
CA LYS A 58 35.31 9.10 0.31
C LYS A 58 35.37 9.06 -1.22
N SER A 59 34.22 9.00 -1.91
CA SER A 59 34.14 8.87 -3.37
C SER A 59 33.63 10.12 -4.09
N ILE A 60 32.87 10.99 -3.41
CA ILE A 60 32.28 12.19 -4.01
C ILE A 60 32.53 13.46 -3.19
N SER A 61 32.46 14.62 -3.87
CA SER A 61 32.60 15.92 -3.23
C SER A 61 31.44 16.25 -2.28
N SER A 62 31.65 17.19 -1.35
CA SER A 62 30.59 17.70 -0.47
C SER A 62 29.43 18.33 -1.25
N TYR A 63 29.71 18.98 -2.38
CA TYR A 63 28.69 19.53 -3.27
C TYR A 63 27.80 18.41 -3.83
N THR A 64 28.40 17.36 -4.38
CA THR A 64 27.67 16.21 -4.94
C THR A 64 26.90 15.46 -3.84
N ALA A 65 27.50 15.28 -2.65
CA ALA A 65 26.85 14.63 -1.52
C ALA A 65 25.63 15.41 -1.04
N PHE A 66 25.73 16.75 -0.99
CA PHE A 66 24.60 17.61 -0.67
C PHE A 66 23.50 17.52 -1.75
N SER A 67 23.86 17.56 -3.04
CA SER A 67 22.88 17.38 -4.12
C SER A 67 22.16 16.03 -4.06
N ARG A 68 22.89 14.94 -3.80
CA ARG A 68 22.33 13.60 -3.57
C ARG A 68 21.36 13.59 -2.39
N LEU A 69 21.78 14.16 -1.25
CA LEU A 69 20.93 14.26 -0.07
C LEU A 69 19.62 15.00 -0.36
N ILE A 70 19.68 16.19 -0.98
CA ILE A 70 18.48 16.97 -1.28
C ILE A 70 17.56 16.23 -2.25
N LEU A 71 18.13 15.55 -3.25
CA LEU A 71 17.36 14.72 -4.19
C LEU A 71 16.60 13.61 -3.46
N ILE A 72 17.27 12.89 -2.56
CA ILE A 72 16.65 11.82 -1.77
C ILE A 72 15.56 12.37 -0.86
N LEU A 73 15.85 13.42 -0.10
CA LEU A 73 14.89 14.02 0.83
C LEU A 73 13.68 14.61 0.09
N ARG A 74 13.88 15.19 -1.10
CA ARG A 74 12.78 15.68 -1.93
C ARG A 74 11.91 14.53 -2.44
N ALA A 75 12.52 13.44 -2.89
CA ALA A 75 11.79 12.25 -3.32
C ALA A 75 10.98 11.64 -2.16
N LEU A 76 11.56 11.53 -0.96
CA LEU A 76 10.87 11.07 0.25
C LEU A 76 9.74 12.02 0.69
N HIS A 77 9.91 13.32 0.44
CA HIS A 77 8.87 14.31 0.67
C HIS A 77 7.68 14.09 -0.28
N VAL A 78 7.96 13.94 -1.58
CA VAL A 78 6.98 13.77 -2.66
C VAL A 78 6.24 12.43 -2.57
N ASN A 79 6.98 11.31 -2.53
CA ASN A 79 6.40 9.98 -2.43
C ASN A 79 7.33 9.06 -1.63
N ASN A 80 7.07 8.99 -0.33
CA ASN A 80 7.88 8.25 0.63
C ASN A 80 8.05 6.76 0.25
N GLU A 81 6.95 6.10 -0.12
CA GLU A 81 6.96 4.66 -0.42
C GLU A 81 7.77 4.34 -1.68
N LYS A 82 7.53 5.07 -2.78
CA LYS A 82 8.29 4.87 -4.03
C LYS A 82 9.76 5.23 -3.85
N ALA A 83 10.06 6.32 -3.16
CA ALA A 83 11.45 6.72 -2.90
C ALA A 83 12.20 5.66 -2.08
N LYS A 84 11.59 5.11 -1.03
CA LYS A 84 12.18 4.00 -0.26
C LYS A 84 12.41 2.75 -1.11
N MET A 85 11.47 2.41 -1.99
CA MET A 85 11.62 1.29 -2.92
C MET A 85 12.78 1.52 -3.90
N LEU A 86 12.93 2.73 -4.42
CA LEU A 86 14.04 3.08 -5.32
C LEU A 86 15.41 3.06 -4.61
N LEU A 87 15.45 3.40 -3.32
CA LEU A 87 16.68 3.34 -2.52
C LEU A 87 17.12 1.89 -2.23
N LYS A 88 16.19 0.94 -2.18
CA LYS A 88 16.45 -0.48 -1.92
C LYS A 88 15.86 -1.37 -3.03
N PRO A 89 16.46 -1.40 -4.23
CA PRO A 89 15.90 -2.10 -5.38
C PRO A 89 16.02 -3.64 -5.27
N ASP A 90 16.94 -4.16 -4.46
CA ASP A 90 17.13 -5.59 -4.22
C ASP A 90 17.45 -5.87 -2.74
N LYS A 91 17.12 -7.08 -2.26
CA LYS A 91 17.33 -7.57 -0.89
C LYS A 91 18.82 -7.74 -0.54
N THR A 92 19.68 -7.90 -1.54
CA THR A 92 21.14 -7.98 -1.33
C THR A 92 21.73 -6.66 -0.82
N ILE A 93 21.06 -5.54 -1.06
CA ILE A 93 21.50 -4.22 -0.63
C ILE A 93 21.08 -4.00 0.82
N VAL A 94 22.07 -3.99 1.69
CA VAL A 94 21.91 -3.75 3.13
C VAL A 94 22.29 -2.32 3.49
N THR A 95 21.68 -1.81 4.55
CA THR A 95 22.11 -0.59 5.23
C THR A 95 22.93 -1.01 6.44
N GLU A 96 24.17 -0.56 6.55
CA GLU A 96 25.01 -0.89 7.69
C GLU A 96 24.42 -0.29 8.99
N PRO A 97 24.62 -0.94 10.15
CA PRO A 97 24.02 -0.48 11.42
C PRO A 97 24.36 0.97 11.79
N HIS A 98 25.56 1.43 11.41
CA HIS A 98 26.02 2.79 11.67
C HIS A 98 25.67 3.78 10.54
N HIS A 99 25.27 3.30 9.37
CA HIS A 99 24.84 4.13 8.23
C HIS A 99 23.35 4.46 8.25
N ILE A 100 22.96 5.50 7.52
CA ILE A 100 21.58 5.94 7.32
C ILE A 100 21.06 5.42 5.99
N TRP A 101 21.89 5.46 4.95
CA TRP A 101 21.56 5.11 3.59
C TRP A 101 22.02 3.69 3.22
N PRO A 102 21.39 3.04 2.24
CA PRO A 102 21.83 1.73 1.77
C PRO A 102 23.24 1.79 1.18
N SER A 103 24.04 0.75 1.41
CA SER A 103 25.40 0.63 0.87
C SER A 103 25.33 0.29 -0.62
N LEU A 104 25.45 1.32 -1.46
CA LEU A 104 25.41 1.23 -2.92
C LEU A 104 26.76 1.62 -3.52
N THR A 105 27.13 0.96 -4.62
CA THR A 105 28.23 1.38 -5.49
C THR A 105 27.90 2.68 -6.23
N ASP A 106 28.91 3.39 -6.74
CA ASP A 106 28.70 4.65 -7.46
C ASP A 106 27.81 4.48 -8.71
N ASP A 107 27.94 3.37 -9.44
CA ASP A 107 27.09 3.04 -10.60
C ASP A 107 25.63 2.78 -10.19
N GLN A 108 25.41 2.14 -9.05
CA GLN A 108 24.07 1.95 -8.50
C GLN A 108 23.48 3.28 -8.05
N TRP A 109 24.26 4.13 -7.37
CA TRP A 109 23.84 5.47 -7.00
C TRP A 109 23.40 6.29 -8.21
N MET A 110 24.15 6.24 -9.31
CA MET A 110 23.78 6.96 -10.53
C MET A 110 22.39 6.54 -11.06
N LYS A 111 22.10 5.24 -11.06
CA LYS A 111 20.77 4.72 -11.46
C LYS A 111 19.66 5.16 -10.51
N VAL A 112 19.92 5.10 -9.20
CA VAL A 112 18.97 5.52 -8.17
C VAL A 112 18.69 7.02 -8.25
N GLU A 113 19.71 7.85 -8.44
CA GLU A 113 19.56 9.31 -8.59
C GLU A 113 18.70 9.67 -9.80
N VAL A 114 18.88 9.00 -10.95
CA VAL A 114 18.02 9.20 -12.12
C VAL A 114 16.57 8.83 -11.79
N ALA A 115 16.34 7.68 -11.17
CA ALA A 115 14.99 7.24 -10.81
C ALA A 115 14.30 8.17 -9.79
N LEU A 116 15.03 8.68 -8.80
CA LEU A 116 14.51 9.65 -7.82
C LEU A 116 14.19 10.99 -8.48
N ARG A 117 15.00 11.44 -9.44
CA ARG A 117 14.74 12.64 -10.24
C ARG A 117 13.45 12.48 -11.05
N ASP A 118 13.30 11.37 -11.75
CA ASP A 118 12.12 11.08 -12.57
C ASP A 118 10.85 11.02 -11.72
N LEU A 119 10.94 10.46 -10.50
CA LEU A 119 9.83 10.44 -9.55
C LEU A 119 9.37 11.85 -9.17
N ILE A 120 10.31 12.75 -8.85
CA ILE A 120 10.01 14.15 -8.47
C ILE A 120 9.41 14.90 -9.66
N LEU A 121 10.02 14.78 -10.84
CA LEU A 121 9.55 15.48 -12.05
C LEU A 121 8.19 14.97 -12.51
N SER A 122 7.92 13.67 -12.39
CA SER A 122 6.61 13.09 -12.73
C SER A 122 5.50 13.61 -11.81
N ASP A 123 5.78 13.76 -10.50
CA ASP A 123 4.80 14.34 -9.56
C ASP A 123 4.54 15.82 -9.87
N TYR A 124 5.60 16.60 -10.14
CA TYR A 124 5.47 18.01 -10.52
C TYR A 124 4.67 18.17 -11.83
N ALA A 125 4.99 17.37 -12.84
CA ALA A 125 4.30 17.33 -14.14
C ALA A 125 2.80 17.03 -13.96
N LYS A 126 2.46 16.03 -13.15
CA LYS A 126 1.08 15.66 -12.87
C LYS A 126 0.32 16.75 -12.11
N LYS A 127 0.94 17.41 -11.14
CA LYS A 127 0.30 18.48 -10.35
C LYS A 127 0.06 19.74 -11.17
N ASN A 128 0.95 20.06 -12.10
CA ASN A 128 0.92 21.30 -12.88
C ASN A 128 0.42 21.12 -14.32
N ASN A 129 0.07 19.89 -14.73
CA ASN A 129 -0.31 19.56 -16.10
C ASN A 129 0.74 20.00 -17.15
N VAL A 130 2.01 19.70 -16.87
CA VAL A 130 3.17 20.05 -17.71
C VAL A 130 3.86 18.77 -18.18
N ASN A 131 4.36 18.73 -19.41
CA ASN A 131 5.21 17.65 -19.88
C ASN A 131 6.64 17.80 -19.33
N THR A 132 7.21 16.73 -18.75
CA THR A 132 8.57 16.76 -18.19
C THR A 132 9.63 17.10 -19.23
N SER A 133 9.41 16.77 -20.51
CA SER A 133 10.34 17.09 -21.60
C SER A 133 10.41 18.59 -21.94
N ALA A 134 9.45 19.39 -21.48
CA ALA A 134 9.41 20.83 -21.69
C ALA A 134 10.24 21.61 -20.65
N LEU A 135 10.79 20.93 -19.63
CA LEU A 135 11.57 21.54 -18.55
C LEU A 135 13.05 21.66 -18.92
N THR A 136 13.63 22.83 -18.66
CA THR A 136 15.06 23.10 -18.76
C THR A 136 15.84 22.55 -17.57
N GLN A 137 17.16 22.43 -17.71
CA GLN A 137 18.03 22.01 -16.59
C GLN A 137 17.97 22.97 -15.39
N SER A 138 17.78 24.27 -15.61
CA SER A 138 17.58 25.25 -14.54
C SER A 138 16.25 25.00 -13.81
N GLU A 139 15.15 24.82 -14.55
CA GLU A 139 13.84 24.54 -13.95
C GLU A 139 13.85 23.20 -13.19
N ILE A 140 14.48 22.16 -13.74
CA ILE A 140 14.64 20.86 -13.05
C ILE A 140 15.38 21.04 -11.72
N ARG A 141 16.50 21.76 -11.72
CA ARG A 141 17.27 22.04 -10.51
C ARG A 141 16.42 22.81 -9.49
N ASP A 142 15.70 23.83 -9.93
CA ASP A 142 14.92 24.71 -9.08
C ASP A 142 13.72 23.96 -8.46
N ILE A 143 13.08 23.05 -9.20
CA ILE A 143 12.07 22.12 -8.67
C ILE A 143 12.64 21.24 -7.55
N ILE A 144 13.82 20.65 -7.77
CA ILE A 144 14.44 19.77 -6.77
C ILE A 144 14.85 20.56 -5.52
N LEU A 145 15.35 21.77 -5.69
CA LEU A 145 15.72 22.66 -4.58
C LEU A 145 14.51 23.31 -3.88
N GLY A 146 13.32 23.24 -4.48
CA GLY A 146 12.08 23.77 -3.90
C GLY A 146 12.00 25.29 -4.01
N ALA A 147 12.48 25.85 -5.13
CA ALA A 147 12.24 27.24 -5.49
C ALA A 147 10.85 27.39 -6.12
N GLU A 148 10.26 28.58 -5.98
CA GLU A 148 9.01 28.91 -6.68
C GLU A 148 9.28 29.11 -8.17
N ILE A 149 8.71 28.24 -9.01
CA ILE A 149 8.84 28.34 -10.46
C ILE A 149 7.47 28.47 -11.12
N THR A 150 7.39 29.32 -12.14
CA THR A 150 6.21 29.43 -13.00
C THR A 150 6.20 28.26 -13.99
N PRO A 151 5.10 27.51 -14.10
CA PRO A 151 4.99 26.43 -15.09
C PRO A 151 5.26 26.91 -16.52
N PRO A 152 5.93 26.11 -17.38
CA PRO A 152 6.20 26.50 -18.77
C PRO A 152 4.91 26.66 -19.58
N SER A 153 4.90 27.65 -20.48
CA SER A 153 3.74 27.99 -21.33
C SER A 153 3.34 26.88 -22.31
N GLN A 154 2.06 26.83 -22.69
CA GLN A 154 1.53 25.82 -23.62
C GLN A 154 2.24 25.81 -24.98
N GLN A 155 2.66 26.98 -25.49
CA GLN A 155 3.40 27.09 -26.74
C GLN A 155 4.76 26.39 -26.67
N ARG A 156 5.45 26.48 -25.52
CA ARG A 156 6.74 25.80 -25.29
C ARG A 156 6.57 24.28 -25.19
N GLN A 157 5.46 23.84 -24.61
CA GLN A 157 5.14 22.41 -24.50
C GLN A 157 4.90 21.78 -25.88
N GLN A 158 4.19 22.47 -26.78
CA GLN A 158 3.96 22.00 -28.15
C GLN A 158 5.26 21.86 -28.97
N ILE A 159 6.21 22.80 -28.82
CA ILE A 159 7.50 22.73 -29.52
C ILE A 159 8.31 21.51 -29.06
N ALA A 160 8.36 21.26 -27.75
CA ALA A 160 9.08 20.11 -27.19
C ALA A 160 8.47 18.76 -27.63
N GLU A 161 7.15 18.70 -27.82
CA GLU A 161 6.44 17.50 -28.28
C GLU A 161 6.76 17.18 -29.76
N ILE A 162 6.84 18.22 -30.61
CA ILE A 162 7.25 18.09 -32.02
C ILE A 162 8.71 17.62 -32.14
N GLU A 163 9.63 18.18 -31.35
CA GLU A 163 11.04 17.77 -31.36
C GLU A 163 11.22 16.32 -30.87
N LYS A 164 10.44 15.90 -29.88
CA LYS A 164 10.46 14.51 -29.38
C LYS A 164 9.97 13.53 -30.45
N GLN A 165 8.87 13.84 -31.13
CA GLN A 165 8.36 13.01 -32.24
C GLN A 165 9.36 12.93 -33.39
N ALA A 166 10.08 14.01 -33.71
CA ALA A 166 11.13 14.00 -34.73
C ALA A 166 12.33 13.11 -34.36
N LYS A 167 12.70 13.04 -33.07
CA LYS A 167 13.75 12.14 -32.57
C LYS A 167 13.31 10.68 -32.53
N GLU A 168 12.08 10.39 -32.12
CA GLU A 168 11.55 9.02 -32.05
C GLU A 168 11.34 8.42 -33.46
N ALA A 169 11.00 9.24 -34.46
CA ALA A 169 10.92 8.82 -35.86
C ALA A 169 12.26 8.35 -36.45
N SER A 170 13.40 8.70 -35.84
CA SER A 170 14.74 8.32 -36.29
C SER A 170 15.20 6.93 -35.80
N GLN A 171 14.47 6.25 -34.91
CA GLN A 171 14.89 4.99 -34.27
C GLN A 171 13.81 3.88 -34.31
N LEU A 172 13.18 3.65 -35.46
CA LEU A 172 12.32 2.46 -35.65
C LEU A 172 13.04 1.40 -36.48
N THR A 173 13.64 0.41 -35.81
CA THR A 173 13.90 -0.91 -36.40
C THR A 173 12.98 -1.91 -35.71
N ALA A 174 11.91 -2.32 -36.39
CA ALA A 174 10.96 -3.31 -35.89
C ALA A 174 11.58 -4.72 -36.01
N VAL A 175 11.52 -5.52 -34.94
CA VAL A 175 11.93 -6.93 -34.95
C VAL A 175 10.66 -7.78 -35.03
N THR A 176 10.52 -8.52 -36.13
CA THR A 176 9.43 -9.48 -36.32
C THR A 176 9.88 -10.85 -35.78
N THR A 177 9.17 -11.40 -34.80
CA THR A 177 9.48 -12.74 -34.27
C THR A 177 8.40 -13.72 -34.75
N ARG A 178 8.82 -14.83 -35.36
CA ARG A 178 7.95 -15.90 -35.85
C ARG A 178 8.01 -17.07 -34.86
N THR A 179 6.88 -17.48 -34.32
CA THR A 179 6.79 -18.64 -33.40
C THR A 179 5.56 -19.49 -33.72
N THR A 180 5.69 -20.80 -33.52
CA THR A 180 4.67 -21.80 -33.89
C THR A 180 4.01 -22.36 -32.64
N ASN A 181 2.68 -22.46 -32.62
CA ASN A 181 1.94 -23.10 -31.52
C ASN A 181 2.04 -24.64 -31.62
N VAL A 182 1.74 -25.38 -30.54
CA VAL A 182 1.71 -26.86 -30.45
C VAL A 182 0.80 -27.55 -31.46
N HIS A 183 -0.04 -26.80 -32.20
CA HIS A 183 -0.87 -27.31 -33.30
C HIS A 183 -0.33 -26.99 -34.71
N GLY A 184 0.86 -26.39 -34.85
CA GLY A 184 1.54 -26.21 -36.14
C GLY A 184 1.22 -24.92 -36.91
N ASP A 185 0.40 -24.02 -36.36
CA ASP A 185 0.10 -22.73 -36.98
C ASP A 185 1.18 -21.66 -36.66
N GLU A 186 1.65 -20.96 -37.70
CA GLU A 186 2.63 -19.87 -37.58
C GLU A 186 1.98 -18.58 -37.05
N LEU A 187 2.42 -18.11 -35.88
CA LEU A 187 2.10 -16.78 -35.35
C LEU A 187 3.24 -15.82 -35.67
N ILE A 188 2.95 -14.81 -36.50
CA ILE A 188 3.86 -13.69 -36.78
C ILE A 188 3.45 -12.54 -35.87
N VAL A 189 4.24 -12.28 -34.83
CA VAL A 189 4.02 -11.15 -33.92
C VAL A 189 5.03 -10.05 -34.24
N THR A 190 4.51 -8.92 -34.69
CA THR A 190 5.29 -7.69 -34.91
C THR A 190 5.17 -6.84 -33.65
N THR A 191 6.20 -6.84 -32.81
CA THR A 191 6.23 -6.04 -31.57
C THR A 191 7.00 -4.74 -31.82
N THR A 192 6.35 -3.60 -31.61
CA THR A 192 6.91 -2.28 -31.97
C THR A 192 7.63 -1.53 -30.86
N SER A 193 7.77 -2.04 -29.62
CA SER A 193 8.80 -1.51 -28.72
C SER A 193 9.20 -2.44 -27.55
N PRO A 194 10.47 -2.36 -27.08
CA PRO A 194 10.93 -3.05 -25.86
C PRO A 194 10.25 -2.60 -24.56
N TYR A 195 9.62 -1.41 -24.54
CA TYR A 195 9.02 -0.82 -23.33
C TYR A 195 7.77 -1.59 -22.86
N GLU A 196 7.00 -2.15 -23.78
CA GLU A 196 5.78 -2.90 -23.45
C GLU A 196 6.08 -4.25 -22.78
N GLN A 197 7.20 -4.91 -23.13
CA GLN A 197 7.64 -6.14 -22.46
C GLN A 197 8.08 -5.86 -21.00
N ALA A 198 8.76 -4.74 -20.74
CA ALA A 198 9.21 -4.38 -19.38
C ALA A 198 8.06 -3.89 -18.48
N ALA A 199 7.09 -3.15 -19.03
CA ALA A 199 5.95 -2.62 -18.29
C ALA A 199 4.91 -3.70 -17.91
N PHE A 200 4.84 -4.80 -18.67
CA PHE A 200 3.93 -5.92 -18.35
C PHE A 200 4.46 -6.80 -17.21
N GLY A 201 5.78 -7.02 -17.14
CA GLY A 201 6.42 -7.80 -16.07
C GLY A 201 6.40 -7.13 -14.68
N SER A 202 6.45 -5.79 -14.63
CA SER A 202 6.50 -5.04 -13.36
C SER A 202 5.16 -4.95 -12.62
N LYS A 203 4.03 -5.12 -13.30
CA LYS A 203 2.69 -5.00 -12.70
C LYS A 203 2.19 -6.29 -12.03
N THR A 204 2.84 -7.44 -12.27
CA THR A 204 2.45 -8.75 -11.73
C THR A 204 3.46 -9.32 -10.73
N ASP A 205 4.61 -8.67 -10.53
CA ASP A 205 5.63 -9.17 -9.59
C ASP A 205 5.13 -9.08 -8.14
N TRP A 206 4.86 -10.24 -7.56
CA TRP A 206 4.44 -10.37 -6.18
C TRP A 206 5.55 -9.98 -5.20
N ARG A 207 6.83 -10.02 -5.60
CA ARG A 207 7.97 -9.65 -4.74
C ARG A 207 8.00 -8.16 -4.45
N VAL A 208 7.80 -7.32 -5.46
CA VAL A 208 7.70 -5.86 -5.29
C VAL A 208 6.55 -5.50 -4.36
N ARG A 209 5.40 -6.18 -4.51
CA ARG A 209 4.26 -5.98 -3.62
C ARG A 209 4.51 -6.50 -2.21
N ALA A 210 5.22 -7.62 -2.05
CA ALA A 210 5.60 -8.15 -0.75
C ALA A 210 6.47 -7.17 0.04
N ILE A 211 7.47 -6.56 -0.61
CA ILE A 211 8.29 -5.49 -0.02
C ILE A 211 7.44 -4.25 0.29
N SER A 212 6.49 -3.90 -0.58
CA SER A 212 5.62 -2.75 -0.33
C SER A 212 4.68 -2.97 0.86
N ALA A 213 4.16 -4.19 1.01
CA ALA A 213 3.25 -4.55 2.09
C ALA A 213 3.91 -4.45 3.48
N THR A 214 5.24 -4.60 3.59
CA THR A 214 5.94 -4.40 4.88
C THR A 214 5.86 -2.97 5.39
N ASN A 215 5.48 -2.00 4.55
CA ASN A 215 5.31 -0.60 4.94
C ASN A 215 3.88 -0.22 5.35
N LEU A 216 2.92 -1.17 5.33
CA LEU A 216 1.51 -0.90 5.67
C LEU A 216 1.34 -0.37 7.10
N TYR A 217 2.24 -0.73 8.03
CA TYR A 217 2.23 -0.21 9.40
C TYR A 217 2.43 1.32 9.46
N LEU A 218 3.06 1.95 8.46
CA LEU A 218 3.21 3.40 8.41
C LEU A 218 1.87 4.11 8.16
N ARG A 219 0.98 3.47 7.39
CA ARG A 219 -0.34 4.03 7.05
C ARG A 219 -1.29 4.03 8.23
N VAL A 220 -1.11 3.13 9.19
CA VAL A 220 -1.96 3.04 10.37
C VAL A 220 -1.81 4.22 11.36
N ASN A 221 -0.82 5.09 11.14
CA ASN A 221 -0.64 6.33 11.89
C ASN A 221 -1.63 7.41 11.45
N HIS A 222 -2.14 7.34 10.22
CA HIS A 222 -3.07 8.30 9.64
C HIS A 222 -4.30 7.55 9.13
N ILE A 223 -5.29 7.39 10.01
CA ILE A 223 -6.56 6.74 9.70
C ILE A 223 -7.66 7.79 9.70
N TYR A 224 -8.31 7.96 8.54
CA TYR A 224 -9.46 8.83 8.36
C TYR A 224 -10.74 8.00 8.40
N VAL A 225 -11.76 8.49 9.10
CA VAL A 225 -13.07 7.84 9.17
C VAL A 225 -14.07 8.76 8.46
N ASN A 226 -14.67 8.25 7.38
CA ASN A 226 -15.70 8.93 6.62
C ASN A 226 -17.07 8.50 7.17
N SER A 227 -17.52 9.19 8.22
CA SER A 227 -18.83 8.98 8.83
C SER A 227 -19.83 10.03 8.34
N GLU A 228 -21.09 9.62 8.16
CA GLU A 228 -22.20 10.56 8.00
C GLU A 228 -22.57 11.21 9.35
N ASP A 229 -23.29 12.34 9.31
CA ASP A 229 -23.79 13.01 10.51
C ASP A 229 -24.68 12.07 11.35
N ILE A 230 -24.71 12.31 12.67
CA ILE A 230 -25.40 11.46 13.64
C ILE A 230 -26.91 11.44 13.32
N LYS A 231 -27.42 10.27 12.91
CA LYS A 231 -28.85 10.01 12.80
C LYS A 231 -29.38 9.50 14.14
N GLU A 232 -30.45 10.09 14.68
CA GLU A 232 -31.06 9.69 15.96
C GLU A 232 -31.59 8.23 15.99
N THR A 233 -31.80 7.64 14.80
CA THR A 233 -32.45 6.33 14.64
C THR A 233 -31.50 5.21 14.19
N GLY A 234 -30.20 5.46 14.03
CA GLY A 234 -29.22 4.50 13.52
C GLY A 234 -28.32 3.87 14.60
N TYR A 235 -27.68 2.74 14.26
CA TYR A 235 -26.63 2.15 15.10
C TYR A 235 -25.29 2.86 14.91
N THR A 236 -24.53 3.01 15.99
CA THR A 236 -23.14 3.49 15.97
C THR A 236 -22.18 2.33 16.20
N TYR A 237 -21.25 2.12 15.26
CA TYR A 237 -20.29 1.01 15.33
C TYR A 237 -18.95 1.47 15.91
N ILE A 238 -18.43 0.76 16.91
CA ILE A 238 -17.15 1.08 17.55
C ILE A 238 -16.12 0.00 17.18
N MET A 239 -15.09 0.40 16.45
CA MET A 239 -14.00 -0.47 16.01
C MET A 239 -12.75 -0.28 16.90
N PRO A 240 -12.25 -1.33 17.57
CA PRO A 240 -10.99 -1.29 18.28
C PRO A 240 -9.81 -1.00 17.35
N LYS A 241 -8.94 -0.06 17.75
CA LYS A 241 -7.75 0.29 16.98
C LYS A 241 -6.80 -0.90 16.82
N ASN A 242 -6.70 -1.81 17.80
CA ASN A 242 -5.75 -2.92 17.75
C ASN A 242 -6.06 -3.90 16.60
N ILE A 243 -7.33 -4.30 16.45
CA ILE A 243 -7.74 -5.20 15.37
C ILE A 243 -7.76 -4.47 14.03
N LEU A 244 -8.15 -3.19 13.97
CA LEU A 244 -8.06 -2.44 12.71
C LEU A 244 -6.59 -2.33 12.22
N LYS A 245 -5.67 -1.97 13.10
CA LYS A 245 -4.24 -1.86 12.76
C LYS A 245 -3.68 -3.19 12.27
N LYS A 246 -3.98 -4.29 12.96
CA LYS A 246 -3.51 -5.61 12.53
C LYS A 246 -4.13 -6.01 11.19
N PHE A 247 -5.41 -5.72 10.94
CA PHE A 247 -6.09 -6.02 9.68
C PHE A 247 -5.43 -5.29 8.50
N ILE A 248 -5.06 -4.03 8.68
CA ILE A 248 -4.30 -3.26 7.69
C ILE A 248 -2.92 -3.86 7.46
N CYS A 249 -2.18 -4.21 8.52
CA CYS A 249 -0.82 -4.74 8.41
C CYS A 249 -0.73 -6.12 7.76
N ILE A 250 -1.79 -6.94 7.80
CA ILE A 250 -1.80 -8.26 7.16
C ILE A 250 -2.26 -8.23 5.69
N ALA A 251 -2.67 -7.08 5.17
CA ALA A 251 -3.24 -6.94 3.83
C ALA A 251 -2.19 -6.86 2.71
N ASP A 252 -2.66 -6.84 1.46
CA ASP A 252 -1.90 -6.42 0.29
C ASP A 252 -2.40 -5.05 -0.19
N LEU A 253 -1.51 -4.25 -0.79
CA LEU A 253 -1.85 -2.91 -1.30
C LEU A 253 -2.76 -2.96 -2.53
N ARG A 254 -2.85 -4.09 -3.23
CA ARG A 254 -3.62 -4.23 -4.46
C ARG A 254 -4.75 -5.24 -4.34
N THR A 255 -4.43 -6.42 -3.82
CA THR A 255 -5.39 -7.51 -3.67
C THR A 255 -6.21 -7.29 -2.39
N GLN A 256 -7.53 -7.34 -2.53
CA GLN A 256 -8.44 -7.20 -1.41
C GLN A 256 -8.41 -8.41 -0.48
N ILE A 257 -8.53 -8.17 0.82
CA ILE A 257 -8.78 -9.17 1.85
C ILE A 257 -10.02 -8.76 2.66
N ALA A 258 -10.67 -9.72 3.31
CA ALA A 258 -11.87 -9.51 4.10
C ALA A 258 -11.85 -10.28 5.43
N GLY A 259 -12.69 -9.83 6.35
CA GLY A 259 -12.99 -10.52 7.60
C GLY A 259 -14.44 -10.30 8.01
N TYR A 260 -15.02 -11.26 8.71
CA TYR A 260 -16.36 -11.12 9.30
C TYR A 260 -16.27 -10.41 10.64
N LEU A 261 -17.19 -9.47 10.87
CA LEU A 261 -17.27 -8.67 12.08
C LEU A 261 -18.25 -9.32 13.06
N TYR A 262 -17.80 -9.52 14.29
CA TYR A 262 -18.64 -9.99 15.40
C TYR A 262 -18.50 -9.03 16.58
N GLY A 263 -19.60 -8.81 17.29
CA GLY A 263 -19.60 -7.87 18.38
C GLY A 263 -20.81 -8.01 19.29
N ILE A 264 -20.99 -7.02 20.16
CA ILE A 264 -22.09 -6.98 21.11
C ILE A 264 -22.43 -5.53 21.42
N SER A 265 -23.70 -5.26 21.75
CA SER A 265 -24.08 -3.99 22.33
C SER A 265 -23.72 -3.95 23.82
N PRO A 266 -23.18 -2.83 24.32
CA PRO A 266 -22.95 -2.69 25.75
C PRO A 266 -24.30 -2.67 26.50
N PRO A 267 -24.37 -3.16 27.75
CA PRO A 267 -25.65 -3.34 28.47
C PRO A 267 -26.44 -2.04 28.70
N ASP A 268 -25.75 -0.91 28.69
CA ASP A 268 -26.28 0.43 28.92
C ASP A 268 -26.81 1.09 27.64
N ASN A 269 -26.35 0.68 26.45
CA ASN A 269 -26.77 1.30 25.19
C ASN A 269 -26.93 0.30 24.02
N PRO A 270 -28.16 -0.12 23.69
CA PRO A 270 -28.41 -1.06 22.61
C PRO A 270 -28.18 -0.49 21.20
N GLN A 271 -28.13 0.84 21.05
CA GLN A 271 -27.86 1.51 19.76
C GLN A 271 -26.37 1.54 19.42
N VAL A 272 -25.49 1.21 20.37
CA VAL A 272 -24.06 1.09 20.14
C VAL A 272 -23.71 -0.36 19.84
N LYS A 273 -22.85 -0.58 18.84
CA LYS A 273 -22.35 -1.90 18.45
C LYS A 273 -20.83 -1.92 18.60
N GLU A 274 -20.33 -2.60 19.63
CA GLU A 274 -18.89 -2.75 19.85
C GLU A 274 -18.37 -3.97 19.11
N ILE A 275 -17.49 -3.76 18.12
CA ILE A 275 -16.84 -4.85 17.38
C ILE A 275 -15.81 -5.49 18.30
N ARG A 276 -15.99 -6.77 18.63
CA ARG A 276 -15.10 -7.52 19.54
C ARG A 276 -14.18 -8.46 18.79
N CYS A 277 -14.59 -8.95 17.63
CA CYS A 277 -13.87 -9.98 16.90
C CYS A 277 -13.87 -9.73 15.39
N ILE A 278 -12.72 -9.97 14.76
CA ILE A 278 -12.63 -10.19 13.30
C ILE A 278 -12.34 -11.68 13.07
N ALA A 279 -13.28 -12.38 12.45
CA ALA A 279 -13.07 -13.75 12.00
C ALA A 279 -12.54 -13.75 10.56
N MET A 280 -11.37 -14.33 10.35
CA MET A 280 -10.71 -14.44 9.05
C MET A 280 -11.10 -15.76 8.38
N PRO A 281 -11.96 -15.75 7.33
CA PRO A 281 -12.26 -16.96 6.58
C PRO A 281 -11.12 -17.33 5.62
N PRO A 282 -11.02 -18.61 5.20
CA PRO A 282 -10.26 -19.02 4.01
C PRO A 282 -10.69 -18.20 2.80
N GLN A 283 -9.79 -17.48 2.13
CA GLN A 283 -10.18 -16.53 1.10
C GLN A 283 -9.09 -16.32 0.04
N TRP A 284 -9.50 -15.83 -1.12
CA TRP A 284 -8.61 -15.23 -2.10
C TRP A 284 -9.28 -13.99 -2.68
N GLY A 285 -8.49 -13.04 -3.16
CA GLY A 285 -8.97 -11.77 -3.67
C GLY A 285 -8.39 -11.39 -5.01
N THR A 286 -9.04 -10.41 -5.61
CA THR A 286 -8.58 -9.65 -6.76
C THR A 286 -8.43 -8.18 -6.36
N HIS A 287 -8.20 -7.30 -7.33
CA HIS A 287 -8.20 -5.85 -7.09
C HIS A 287 -9.62 -5.27 -6.96
N GLN A 288 -10.66 -6.03 -7.33
CA GLN A 288 -12.06 -5.57 -7.38
C GLN A 288 -12.95 -6.20 -6.32
N GLN A 289 -12.68 -7.46 -5.95
CA GLN A 289 -13.51 -8.22 -5.03
C GLN A 289 -12.72 -9.29 -4.29
N VAL A 290 -13.30 -9.81 -3.21
CA VAL A 290 -12.84 -10.96 -2.45
C VAL A 290 -13.78 -12.15 -2.66
N HIS A 291 -13.23 -13.35 -2.64
CA HIS A 291 -13.95 -14.60 -2.77
C HIS A 291 -13.88 -15.37 -1.45
N LEU A 292 -15.06 -15.57 -0.85
CA LEU A 292 -15.25 -16.22 0.44
C LEU A 292 -16.03 -17.54 0.28
N PRO A 293 -15.82 -18.53 1.15
CA PRO A 293 -16.67 -19.70 1.26
C PRO A 293 -18.08 -19.30 1.71
N SER A 294 -19.08 -20.08 1.32
CA SER A 294 -20.46 -19.85 1.73
C SER A 294 -20.70 -20.14 3.22
N ALA A 295 -19.86 -20.99 3.83
CA ALA A 295 -19.94 -21.29 5.26
C ALA A 295 -19.48 -20.09 6.11
N LEU A 296 -20.27 -19.74 7.12
CA LEU A 296 -19.86 -18.77 8.14
C LEU A 296 -19.00 -19.44 9.22
N PRO A 297 -18.16 -18.68 9.94
CA PRO A 297 -17.35 -19.23 11.01
C PRO A 297 -18.21 -19.62 12.20
N GLU A 298 -18.01 -20.83 12.71
CA GLU A 298 -18.66 -21.37 13.90
C GLU A 298 -17.60 -21.69 14.96
N HIS A 299 -17.78 -21.19 16.18
CA HIS A 299 -16.92 -21.46 17.33
C HIS A 299 -17.56 -20.98 18.62
N ASP A 300 -17.25 -21.63 19.75
CA ASP A 300 -17.82 -21.31 21.07
C ASP A 300 -17.66 -19.83 21.47
N PHE A 301 -16.47 -19.25 21.26
CA PHE A 301 -16.21 -17.81 21.46
C PHE A 301 -17.07 -16.84 20.61
N LEU A 302 -17.72 -17.32 19.54
CA LEU A 302 -18.61 -16.51 18.72
C LEU A 302 -20.08 -16.63 19.14
N ASN A 303 -20.44 -17.61 19.97
CA ASN A 303 -21.84 -17.86 20.35
C ASN A 303 -22.46 -16.71 21.16
N ASP A 304 -21.65 -16.01 21.95
CA ASP A 304 -22.07 -14.86 22.76
C ASP A 304 -22.02 -13.53 21.98
N LEU A 305 -21.60 -13.56 20.71
CA LEU A 305 -21.46 -12.38 19.85
C LEU A 305 -22.49 -12.42 18.72
N GLU A 306 -23.01 -11.25 18.34
CA GLU A 306 -23.84 -11.12 17.15
C GLU A 306 -22.99 -10.77 15.93
N PRO A 307 -23.32 -11.27 14.72
CA PRO A 307 -22.68 -10.83 13.49
C PRO A 307 -23.05 -9.37 13.21
N LEU A 308 -22.03 -8.56 12.92
CA LEU A 308 -22.15 -7.15 12.58
C LEU A 308 -21.80 -6.86 11.11
N GLY A 309 -21.63 -7.91 10.30
CA GLY A 309 -21.31 -7.80 8.88
C GLY A 309 -19.87 -8.16 8.56
N TRP A 310 -19.24 -7.43 7.65
CA TRP A 310 -17.89 -7.73 7.18
C TRP A 310 -17.10 -6.47 6.86
N LEU A 311 -15.78 -6.58 6.93
CA LEU A 311 -14.85 -5.56 6.48
C LEU A 311 -13.97 -6.10 5.36
N HIS A 312 -13.57 -5.25 4.43
CA HIS A 312 -12.56 -5.57 3.43
C HIS A 312 -11.66 -4.40 3.08
N THR A 313 -10.46 -4.70 2.60
CA THR A 313 -9.55 -3.70 2.05
C THR A 313 -9.88 -3.38 0.60
N GLN A 314 -9.56 -2.18 0.15
CA GLN A 314 -9.60 -1.82 -1.26
C GLN A 314 -8.40 -0.96 -1.66
N PRO A 315 -7.85 -1.16 -2.88
CA PRO A 315 -6.61 -0.51 -3.31
C PRO A 315 -6.74 1.00 -3.50
N ASN A 316 -7.95 1.48 -3.76
CA ASN A 316 -8.24 2.90 -3.96
C ASN A 316 -9.50 3.27 -3.17
N GLU A 317 -9.60 4.54 -2.79
CA GLU A 317 -10.84 5.10 -2.25
C GLU A 317 -11.86 5.30 -3.39
N LEU A 318 -13.05 4.72 -3.22
CA LEU A 318 -14.16 4.86 -4.16
C LEU A 318 -15.14 5.92 -3.61
N PRO A 319 -15.71 6.78 -4.49
CA PRO A 319 -16.70 7.77 -4.06
C PRO A 319 -18.03 7.16 -3.62
N GLN A 320 -18.28 5.91 -4.04
CA GLN A 320 -19.48 5.13 -3.75
C GLN A 320 -19.09 3.71 -3.38
N LEU A 321 -19.98 3.01 -2.68
CA LEU A 321 -19.84 1.56 -2.47
C LEU A 321 -19.75 0.85 -3.83
N SER A 322 -19.02 -0.26 -3.93
CA SER A 322 -18.95 -0.97 -5.21
C SER A 322 -20.21 -1.82 -5.43
N PRO A 323 -20.67 -2.01 -6.68
CA PRO A 323 -21.78 -2.91 -6.97
C PRO A 323 -21.50 -4.37 -6.55
N GLN A 324 -20.22 -4.77 -6.55
CA GLN A 324 -19.79 -6.08 -6.09
C GLN A 324 -19.97 -6.24 -4.57
N ASP A 325 -19.74 -5.19 -3.79
CA ASP A 325 -19.94 -5.23 -2.34
C ASP A 325 -21.43 -5.34 -2.01
N VAL A 326 -22.29 -4.59 -2.72
CA VAL A 326 -23.76 -4.68 -2.57
C VAL A 326 -24.25 -6.09 -2.90
N THR A 327 -23.79 -6.65 -4.02
CA THR A 327 -24.15 -8.01 -4.45
C THR A 327 -23.66 -9.06 -3.45
N SER A 328 -22.41 -8.94 -3.00
CA SER A 328 -21.81 -9.89 -2.04
C SER A 328 -22.52 -9.84 -0.69
N HIS A 329 -22.77 -8.64 -0.16
CA HIS A 329 -23.45 -8.49 1.11
C HIS A 329 -24.90 -8.99 1.07
N ALA A 330 -25.65 -8.70 0.00
CA ALA A 330 -27.01 -9.22 -0.19
C ALA A 330 -27.03 -10.76 -0.26
N ARG A 331 -26.08 -11.38 -0.96
CA ARG A 331 -25.94 -12.84 -1.00
C ARG A 331 -25.58 -13.44 0.37
N ILE A 332 -24.75 -12.77 1.17
CA ILE A 332 -24.43 -13.25 2.52
C ILE A 332 -25.68 -13.20 3.41
N LEU A 333 -26.43 -12.11 3.36
CA LEU A 333 -27.70 -11.94 4.08
C LEU A 333 -28.74 -13.00 3.68
N GLU A 334 -28.92 -13.24 2.37
CA GLU A 334 -29.90 -14.22 1.86
C GLU A 334 -29.57 -15.65 2.31
N ASN A 335 -28.28 -16.01 2.30
CA ASN A 335 -27.84 -17.36 2.65
C ASN A 335 -27.75 -17.59 4.17
N ASN A 336 -27.70 -16.54 4.98
CA ASN A 336 -27.44 -16.66 6.42
C ASN A 336 -28.46 -15.89 7.26
N LYS A 337 -29.45 -16.62 7.78
CA LYS A 337 -30.52 -16.07 8.64
C LYS A 337 -30.02 -15.46 9.97
N GLN A 338 -28.80 -15.75 10.38
CA GLN A 338 -28.19 -15.15 11.57
C GLN A 338 -27.86 -13.67 11.36
N TRP A 339 -27.65 -13.24 10.11
CA TRP A 339 -27.33 -11.86 9.80
C TRP A 339 -28.61 -11.02 9.72
N ASP A 340 -28.63 -9.94 10.49
CA ASP A 340 -29.71 -8.96 10.48
C ASP A 340 -29.36 -7.81 9.53
N GLY A 341 -30.18 -7.58 8.50
CA GLY A 341 -29.96 -6.52 7.51
C GLY A 341 -29.97 -5.10 8.09
N GLU A 342 -30.54 -4.90 9.28
CA GLU A 342 -30.53 -3.61 9.96
C GLU A 342 -29.25 -3.37 10.77
N LYS A 343 -28.54 -4.43 11.16
CA LYS A 343 -27.33 -4.39 12.01
C LYS A 343 -26.04 -4.75 11.28
N CYS A 344 -26.13 -5.48 10.17
CA CYS A 344 -24.96 -5.92 9.43
C CYS A 344 -24.49 -4.80 8.49
N ILE A 345 -23.19 -4.52 8.53
CA ILE A 345 -22.57 -3.46 7.74
C ILE A 345 -21.50 -4.00 6.79
N ILE A 346 -21.16 -3.18 5.81
CA ILE A 346 -20.00 -3.33 4.94
C ILE A 346 -19.02 -2.24 5.32
N LEU A 347 -17.85 -2.63 5.81
CA LEU A 347 -16.78 -1.69 6.14
C LEU A 347 -15.70 -1.77 5.07
N THR A 348 -15.49 -0.65 4.37
CA THR A 348 -14.41 -0.53 3.39
C THR A 348 -13.19 0.13 4.05
N CYS A 349 -12.01 -0.45 3.85
CA CYS A 349 -10.73 0.11 4.25
C CYS A 349 -9.90 0.43 3.01
N SER A 350 -9.90 1.69 2.59
CA SER A 350 -9.20 2.18 1.41
C SER A 350 -7.77 2.58 1.70
N PHE A 351 -6.88 2.17 0.81
CA PHE A 351 -5.48 2.57 0.85
C PHE A 351 -5.26 3.90 0.11
N THR A 352 -4.86 4.94 0.84
CA THR A 352 -4.47 6.25 0.31
C THR A 352 -2.97 6.47 0.54
N PRO A 353 -2.28 7.32 -0.24
CA PRO A 353 -0.85 7.56 -0.04
C PRO A 353 -0.54 7.99 1.41
N GLY A 354 0.19 7.16 2.15
CA GLY A 354 0.58 7.41 3.54
C GLY A 354 -0.54 7.31 4.59
N SER A 355 -1.74 6.88 4.23
CA SER A 355 -2.91 6.82 5.13
C SER A 355 -3.88 5.70 4.76
N CYS A 356 -4.91 5.51 5.59
CA CYS A 356 -6.06 4.67 5.30
C CYS A 356 -7.35 5.47 5.50
N SER A 357 -8.35 5.24 4.65
CA SER A 357 -9.70 5.79 4.81
C SER A 357 -10.68 4.65 5.10
N LEU A 358 -11.52 4.82 6.12
CA LEU A 358 -12.58 3.87 6.49
C LEU A 358 -13.94 4.47 6.20
N THR A 359 -14.81 3.68 5.56
CA THR A 359 -16.23 4.02 5.43
C THR A 359 -17.08 2.80 5.78
N ALA A 360 -18.14 3.02 6.56
CA ALA A 360 -19.10 1.98 6.89
C ALA A 360 -20.42 2.23 6.15
N TYR A 361 -20.99 1.17 5.60
CA TYR A 361 -22.23 1.21 4.82
C TYR A 361 -23.21 0.16 5.32
N LYS A 362 -24.50 0.46 5.18
CA LYS A 362 -25.60 -0.48 5.36
C LYS A 362 -26.41 -0.54 4.06
N LEU A 363 -26.93 -1.71 3.71
CA LEU A 363 -27.83 -1.81 2.56
C LEU A 363 -29.23 -1.30 2.91
N THR A 364 -29.84 -0.58 1.98
CA THR A 364 -31.26 -0.27 2.04
C THR A 364 -32.07 -1.48 1.56
N PRO A 365 -33.37 -1.57 1.87
CA PRO A 365 -34.22 -2.65 1.37
C PRO A 365 -34.20 -2.78 -0.16
N SER A 366 -34.14 -1.65 -0.89
CA SER A 366 -34.00 -1.67 -2.35
C SER A 366 -32.65 -2.20 -2.81
N GLY A 367 -31.57 -1.87 -2.11
CA GLY A 367 -30.24 -2.40 -2.41
C GLY A 367 -30.11 -3.90 -2.14
N TYR A 368 -30.76 -4.40 -1.10
CA TYR A 368 -30.85 -5.84 -0.84
C TYR A 368 -31.57 -6.58 -1.97
N GLU A 369 -32.74 -6.09 -2.38
CA GLU A 369 -33.53 -6.66 -3.48
C GLU A 369 -32.77 -6.63 -4.81
N TRP A 370 -32.05 -5.54 -5.10
CA TRP A 370 -31.21 -5.46 -6.28
C TRP A 370 -30.02 -6.42 -6.20
N GLY A 371 -29.31 -6.45 -5.07
CA GLY A 371 -28.09 -7.24 -4.87
C GLY A 371 -28.32 -8.74 -4.94
N ARG A 372 -29.46 -9.24 -4.43
CA ARG A 372 -29.80 -10.68 -4.50
C ARG A 372 -30.10 -11.16 -5.92
N ILE A 373 -30.67 -10.29 -6.76
CA ILE A 373 -31.03 -10.62 -8.15
C ILE A 373 -29.83 -10.42 -9.08
N ASN A 374 -28.89 -9.53 -8.74
CA ASN A 374 -27.78 -9.19 -9.60
C ASN A 374 -26.86 -10.39 -9.90
N LYS A 375 -26.68 -10.66 -11.19
CA LYS A 375 -25.75 -11.67 -11.74
C LYS A 375 -24.60 -11.05 -12.54
N ASP A 376 -24.67 -9.75 -12.83
CA ASP A 376 -23.67 -9.05 -13.61
C ASP A 376 -22.45 -8.71 -12.73
N THR A 377 -21.29 -9.22 -13.13
CA THR A 377 -20.00 -8.99 -12.47
C THR A 377 -19.21 -7.83 -13.09
N GLY A 378 -19.80 -7.10 -14.04
CA GLY A 378 -19.20 -5.91 -14.64
C GLY A 378 -19.06 -4.75 -13.65
N SER A 379 -18.31 -3.73 -14.06
CA SER A 379 -18.07 -2.53 -13.23
C SER A 379 -19.31 -1.64 -13.09
N ASN A 380 -20.23 -1.67 -14.07
CA ASN A 380 -21.44 -0.85 -14.13
C ASN A 380 -22.67 -1.73 -14.42
N PRO A 381 -23.10 -2.57 -13.47
CA PRO A 381 -24.22 -3.46 -13.68
C PRO A 381 -25.53 -2.69 -13.78
N HIS A 382 -26.45 -3.20 -14.60
CA HIS A 382 -27.72 -2.52 -14.87
C HIS A 382 -28.56 -2.35 -13.59
N GLY A 383 -29.13 -1.15 -13.43
CA GLY A 383 -29.99 -0.82 -12.30
C GLY A 383 -29.26 -0.49 -10.99
N TYR A 384 -27.92 -0.49 -10.97
CA TYR A 384 -27.17 -0.04 -9.80
C TYR A 384 -27.40 1.45 -9.51
N LEU A 385 -27.75 1.79 -8.26
CA LEU A 385 -28.00 3.16 -7.83
C LEU A 385 -27.34 3.43 -6.48
N PRO A 386 -26.83 4.66 -6.24
CA PRO A 386 -26.30 5.06 -4.93
C PRO A 386 -27.30 4.99 -3.77
N THR A 387 -28.60 4.92 -4.06
CA THR A 387 -29.68 4.75 -3.06
C THR A 387 -29.81 3.33 -2.51
N HIS A 388 -29.03 2.38 -3.04
CA HIS A 388 -28.99 0.99 -2.58
C HIS A 388 -28.27 0.80 -1.24
N TYR A 389 -27.56 1.82 -0.78
CA TYR A 389 -26.87 1.79 0.49
C TYR A 389 -26.96 3.15 1.15
N GLU A 390 -26.74 3.17 2.45
CA GLU A 390 -26.56 4.38 3.23
C GLU A 390 -25.25 4.29 4.02
N LYS A 391 -24.62 5.44 4.27
CA LYS A 391 -23.48 5.49 5.18
C LYS A 391 -23.98 5.36 6.61
N VAL A 392 -23.20 4.69 7.44
CA VAL A 392 -23.49 4.54 8.87
C VAL A 392 -22.35 5.09 9.71
N GLN A 393 -22.67 5.45 10.94
CA GLN A 393 -21.71 6.04 11.84
C GLN A 393 -20.75 4.97 12.37
N MET A 394 -19.45 5.25 12.29
CA MET A 394 -18.44 4.46 12.99
C MET A 394 -17.45 5.33 13.73
N LEU A 395 -16.90 4.78 14.81
CA LEU A 395 -15.88 5.41 15.64
C LEU A 395 -14.75 4.43 15.91
N LEU A 396 -13.53 4.96 16.10
CA LEU A 396 -12.38 4.18 16.53
C LEU A 396 -12.18 4.33 18.03
N SER A 397 -11.89 3.22 18.72
CA SER A 397 -11.66 3.21 20.17
C SER A 397 -10.36 2.50 20.54
N ASP A 398 -9.68 3.02 21.54
CA ASP A 398 -8.57 2.39 22.26
C ASP A 398 -8.98 1.93 23.67
N ARG A 399 -10.25 2.11 24.07
CA ARG A 399 -10.74 1.76 25.40
C ARG A 399 -10.86 0.26 25.65
N PHE A 400 -10.98 -0.52 24.58
CA PHE A 400 -11.05 -1.97 24.65
C PHE A 400 -10.29 -2.60 23.47
N LEU A 401 -9.94 -3.87 23.65
CA LEU A 401 -9.24 -4.66 22.65
C LEU A 401 -10.21 -5.66 22.02
N GLY A 402 -10.12 -5.81 20.71
CA GLY A 402 -10.72 -6.95 20.02
C GLY A 402 -9.72 -8.10 19.85
N PHE A 403 -10.22 -9.24 19.38
CA PHE A 403 -9.43 -10.43 19.06
C PHE A 403 -9.72 -10.94 17.66
N TYR A 404 -8.99 -11.98 17.24
CA TYR A 404 -9.14 -12.61 15.94
C TYR A 404 -9.49 -14.09 16.08
N MET A 405 -10.33 -14.55 15.17
CA MET A 405 -10.52 -15.97 14.89
C MET A 405 -9.91 -16.26 13.52
N ILE A 406 -9.09 -17.30 13.41
CA ILE A 406 -8.41 -17.71 12.17
C ILE A 406 -8.79 -19.15 11.84
N PRO A 407 -8.61 -19.62 10.59
CA PRO A 407 -8.92 -21.00 10.25
C PRO A 407 -8.13 -21.98 11.13
N ASP A 408 -8.79 -23.05 11.56
CA ASP A 408 -8.16 -24.08 12.40
C ASP A 408 -7.18 -24.94 11.59
N ASN A 409 -7.58 -25.24 10.34
CA ASN A 409 -6.90 -26.07 9.36
C ASN A 409 -6.45 -25.23 8.16
N GLY A 410 -5.16 -24.92 8.13
CA GLY A 410 -4.53 -24.18 7.03
C GLY A 410 -4.56 -22.66 7.19
N PRO A 411 -4.03 -21.94 6.19
CA PRO A 411 -3.96 -20.48 6.23
C PRO A 411 -5.31 -19.83 5.94
N TRP A 412 -5.42 -18.52 6.20
CA TRP A 412 -6.57 -17.74 5.73
C TRP A 412 -6.40 -17.29 4.27
N ASN A 413 -5.17 -17.07 3.79
CA ASN A 413 -4.92 -16.58 2.44
C ASN A 413 -4.63 -17.71 1.44
N TYR A 414 -5.46 -17.81 0.41
CA TYR A 414 -5.35 -18.80 -0.68
C TYR A 414 -4.96 -18.17 -2.03
N ASN A 415 -4.50 -16.91 -2.08
CA ASN A 415 -4.14 -16.28 -3.37
C ASN A 415 -3.06 -17.03 -4.16
N PHE A 416 -2.10 -17.66 -3.49
CA PHE A 416 -1.07 -18.51 -4.13
C PHE A 416 -1.42 -20.00 -4.10
N MET A 417 -2.61 -20.34 -3.60
CA MET A 417 -3.11 -21.70 -3.42
C MET A 417 -4.55 -21.83 -3.94
N GLY A 418 -4.91 -21.06 -4.97
CA GLY A 418 -6.31 -20.88 -5.40
C GLY A 418 -7.03 -22.19 -5.75
N VAL A 419 -6.29 -23.19 -6.26
CA VAL A 419 -6.82 -24.54 -6.55
C VAL A 419 -7.30 -25.29 -5.31
N LYS A 420 -6.85 -24.91 -4.11
CA LYS A 420 -7.27 -25.51 -2.84
C LYS A 420 -8.46 -24.79 -2.19
N HIS A 421 -8.91 -23.67 -2.77
CA HIS A 421 -10.08 -22.93 -2.30
C HIS A 421 -11.31 -23.30 -3.12
N THR A 422 -12.44 -23.56 -2.45
CA THR A 422 -13.73 -23.77 -3.12
C THR A 422 -14.83 -23.07 -2.34
N VAL A 423 -15.82 -22.51 -3.04
CA VAL A 423 -16.93 -21.77 -2.41
C VAL A 423 -17.72 -22.63 -1.43
N SER A 424 -17.87 -23.93 -1.71
CA SER A 424 -18.59 -24.89 -0.85
C SER A 424 -17.74 -25.50 0.28
N MET A 425 -16.49 -25.06 0.47
CA MET A 425 -15.63 -25.62 1.51
C MET A 425 -16.18 -25.31 2.91
N LYS A 426 -16.02 -26.28 3.82
CA LYS A 426 -16.25 -26.09 5.25
C LYS A 426 -14.91 -25.83 5.93
N TYR A 427 -14.94 -25.03 6.98
CA TYR A 427 -13.76 -24.71 7.79
C TYR A 427 -14.19 -24.50 9.24
N GLY A 428 -13.30 -24.85 10.17
CA GLY A 428 -13.41 -24.41 11.56
C GLY A 428 -12.57 -23.15 11.76
N VAL A 429 -12.81 -22.46 12.87
CA VAL A 429 -11.95 -21.35 13.31
C VAL A 429 -11.44 -21.60 14.71
N LYS A 430 -10.30 -21.00 15.05
CA LYS A 430 -9.70 -21.02 16.39
C LYS A 430 -9.21 -19.63 16.75
N LEU A 431 -9.06 -19.38 18.05
CA LEU A 431 -8.42 -18.16 18.54
C LEU A 431 -6.97 -18.10 18.04
N GLY A 432 -6.59 -17.01 17.39
CA GLY A 432 -5.25 -16.87 16.86
C GLY A 432 -5.04 -15.55 16.13
N THR A 433 -3.79 -15.22 15.85
CA THR A 433 -3.44 -13.98 15.16
C THR A 433 -3.23 -14.27 13.67
N PRO A 434 -3.89 -13.54 12.75
CA PRO A 434 -3.68 -13.74 11.33
C PRO A 434 -2.26 -13.36 10.93
N ARG A 435 -1.64 -14.22 10.11
CA ARG A 435 -0.33 -13.99 9.50
C ARG A 435 -0.43 -12.98 8.35
N GLU A 436 0.68 -12.33 8.00
CA GLU A 436 0.75 -11.35 6.93
C GLU A 436 0.46 -11.96 5.55
N TYR A 437 -0.02 -11.15 4.60
CA TYR A 437 -0.43 -11.62 3.26
C TYR A 437 0.62 -12.54 2.59
N TYR A 438 1.90 -12.17 2.64
CA TYR A 438 3.01 -12.88 2.01
C TYR A 438 3.79 -13.82 2.95
N ASN A 439 3.19 -14.23 4.07
CA ASN A 439 3.81 -15.21 4.98
C ASN A 439 4.10 -16.54 4.25
N GLU A 440 5.13 -17.28 4.66
CA GLU A 440 5.52 -18.55 4.03
C GLU A 440 4.39 -19.58 3.93
N ASP A 441 3.54 -19.68 4.97
CA ASP A 441 2.38 -20.57 5.00
C ASP A 441 1.38 -20.31 3.86
N HIS A 442 1.34 -19.08 3.33
CA HIS A 442 0.39 -18.68 2.28
C HIS A 442 0.90 -19.00 0.88
N ARG A 443 2.18 -19.39 0.73
CA ARG A 443 2.86 -19.53 -0.56
C ARG A 443 3.88 -20.70 -0.57
N PRO A 444 3.48 -21.90 -0.13
CA PRO A 444 4.39 -23.04 0.05
C PRO A 444 5.07 -23.49 -1.25
N THR A 445 4.40 -23.33 -2.40
CA THR A 445 4.95 -23.71 -3.72
C THR A 445 6.25 -23.00 -4.03
N HIS A 446 6.38 -21.72 -3.70
CA HIS A 446 7.62 -20.95 -3.94
C HIS A 446 8.82 -21.48 -3.15
N PHE A 447 8.59 -22.14 -2.01
CA PHE A 447 9.65 -22.73 -1.19
C PHE A 447 9.97 -24.16 -1.63
N LEU A 448 8.94 -24.94 -2.00
CA LEU A 448 9.10 -26.31 -2.51
C LEU A 448 9.79 -26.36 -3.88
N GLU A 449 9.57 -25.36 -4.74
CA GLU A 449 10.32 -25.22 -5.99
C GLU A 449 11.83 -25.01 -5.75
N PHE A 450 12.19 -24.35 -4.64
CA PHE A 450 13.58 -24.11 -4.28
C PHE A 450 14.26 -25.37 -3.73
N SER A 451 13.57 -26.17 -2.92
CA SER A 451 14.12 -27.44 -2.42
C SER A 451 14.41 -28.45 -3.53
N ASN A 452 13.60 -28.46 -4.60
CA ASN A 452 13.81 -29.38 -5.72
C ASN A 452 14.99 -28.97 -6.63
N LEU A 453 15.46 -27.71 -6.54
CA LEU A 453 16.65 -27.25 -7.27
C LEU A 453 17.95 -27.71 -6.60
N GLU A 454 17.97 -27.81 -5.27
CA GLU A 454 19.14 -28.26 -4.50
C GLU A 454 19.42 -29.77 -4.67
N GLU A 455 18.42 -30.60 -5.03
CA GLU A 455 18.63 -32.03 -5.32
C GLU A 455 19.47 -32.28 -6.59
N GLY A 456 19.71 -31.26 -7.42
CA GLY A 456 20.56 -31.34 -8.61
C GLY A 456 22.04 -31.04 -8.37
N GLU A 457 22.42 -30.51 -7.20
CA GLU A 457 23.80 -30.23 -6.84
C GLU A 457 24.32 -31.28 -5.87
N THR A 458 24.69 -32.46 -6.39
CA THR A 458 25.70 -33.29 -5.70
C THR A 458 26.95 -32.44 -5.52
N ALA A 459 27.17 -31.96 -4.30
CA ALA A 459 28.33 -31.18 -3.94
C ALA A 459 29.61 -32.00 -4.16
N GLU A 460 30.31 -31.76 -5.26
CA GLU A 460 31.71 -32.13 -5.39
C GLU A 460 32.55 -31.11 -4.60
N GLY A 461 33.09 -31.55 -3.46
CA GLY A 461 34.16 -30.85 -2.76
C GLY A 461 33.98 -30.80 -1.25
N ASP A 462 35.00 -31.29 -0.52
CA ASP A 462 35.16 -31.17 0.93
C ASP A 462 34.86 -29.73 1.39
N ARG A 463 33.75 -29.56 2.12
CA ARG A 463 33.48 -28.33 2.86
C ARG A 463 33.97 -28.54 4.29
N GLU A 464 35.15 -28.00 4.61
CA GLU A 464 35.54 -27.80 6.00
C GLU A 464 34.59 -26.78 6.63
N ASP A 465 33.72 -27.26 7.53
CA ASP A 465 32.95 -26.41 8.43
C ASP A 465 33.74 -26.24 9.74
N THR A 466 34.49 -25.15 9.84
CA THR A 466 35.30 -24.81 11.02
C THR A 466 34.56 -23.99 12.09
N PHE A 467 33.23 -23.92 12.06
CA PHE A 467 32.48 -23.16 13.07
C PHE A 467 31.30 -23.97 13.64
N THR A 468 31.60 -24.83 14.61
CA THR A 468 30.63 -25.28 15.63
C THR A 468 30.53 -24.30 16.79
#